data_AF-A0A522VA30-F1
#
_entry.id   AF-A0A522VA30-F1
#
_cell.length_a   1.000
_cell.length_b   1.000
_cell.length_c   1.000
_cell.angle_alpha   90.00
_cell.angle_beta   90.00
_cell.angle_gamma   90.00
#
_symmetry.space_group_name_H-M   'P 1'
#
loop_
_entity.id
_entity.type
_entity.pdbx_description
1 polymer ?
#
loop_
_entity_poly.entity_id
_entity_poly.type
_entity_poly.pdbx_seq_one_letter_code
_entity_poly.pdbx_strand_id
1 'polypeptide(L)'
;MPHESGFTVVTLLASEAWQAQATPPKRLGTFYAVAANGIVCITHPCNTITQTRLNSRQPSLPVAGLQVARLNLGVAVNEQISTRLENGGVIVAGHSVPVTGPAGESSELVARQVYLPVADSQAQLTFMCNSSQSICPAGQFCNTPAGACGNAETVGTCTTKPEICTMDYNPVCGCDGQTYGNDCARQSAGVALDHRGACE
;
A
#
# COMPACT_ATOMS: atom_id res chain seq x y z
N MET A 1 25.53 -38.11 -0.62
CA MET A 1 25.04 -37.19 0.41
C MET A 1 24.92 -35.82 -0.23
N PRO A 2 23.72 -35.31 -0.53
CA PRO A 2 23.58 -33.95 -1.03
C PRO A 2 23.54 -32.99 0.15
N HIS A 3 24.43 -31.99 0.12
CA HIS A 3 24.38 -30.84 1.01
C HIS A 3 23.28 -29.89 0.49
N GLU A 4 22.12 -29.87 1.14
CA GLU A 4 21.16 -28.79 0.96
C GLU A 4 21.58 -27.61 1.84
N SER A 5 22.31 -26.67 1.24
CA SER A 5 22.58 -25.36 1.84
C SER A 5 21.30 -24.52 1.80
N GLY A 6 20.54 -24.53 2.89
CA GLY A 6 19.35 -23.71 3.09
C GLY A 6 19.69 -22.22 3.08
N PHE A 7 19.37 -21.55 1.98
CA PHE A 7 19.44 -20.10 1.87
C PHE A 7 18.17 -19.51 2.49
N THR A 8 18.28 -18.91 3.68
CA THR A 8 17.15 -18.16 4.27
C THR A 8 16.97 -16.87 3.49
N VAL A 9 15.98 -16.85 2.59
CA VAL A 9 15.55 -15.61 1.92
C VAL A 9 14.86 -14.73 2.96
N VAL A 10 15.49 -13.61 3.30
CA VAL A 10 14.87 -12.58 4.14
C VAL A 10 13.94 -11.75 3.26
N THR A 11 12.64 -11.93 3.44
CA THR A 11 11.62 -11.14 2.75
C THR A 11 11.33 -9.87 3.53
N LEU A 12 11.52 -8.70 2.91
CA LEU A 12 11.08 -7.43 3.46
C LEU A 12 9.57 -7.30 3.26
N LEU A 13 8.80 -7.38 4.35
CA LEU A 13 7.38 -7.05 4.35
C LEU A 13 7.23 -5.55 4.62
N ALA A 14 6.98 -4.78 3.57
CA ALA A 14 6.68 -3.35 3.71
C ALA A 14 5.27 -3.19 4.30
N SER A 15 5.15 -2.44 5.39
CA SER A 15 3.85 -2.10 6.02
C SER A 15 3.16 -0.91 5.35
N GLU A 16 3.91 -0.13 4.55
CA GLU A 16 3.40 1.03 3.82
C GLU A 16 4.25 1.28 2.57
N ALA A 17 3.67 1.94 1.58
CA ALA A 17 4.34 2.38 0.37
C ALA A 17 3.93 3.81 0.01
N TRP A 18 4.82 4.55 -0.64
CA TRP A 18 4.63 5.95 -0.98
C TRP A 18 4.96 6.21 -2.45
N GLN A 19 4.07 6.85 -3.18
CA GLN A 19 4.21 7.12 -4.61
C GLN A 19 4.55 8.58 -4.88
N ALA A 20 5.58 8.80 -5.69
CA ALA A 20 5.98 10.12 -6.17
C ALA A 20 4.89 10.76 -7.05
N GLN A 21 4.63 12.04 -6.83
CA GLN A 21 3.54 12.76 -7.50
C GLN A 21 3.98 13.62 -8.69
N ALA A 22 5.29 13.86 -8.85
CA ALA A 22 5.87 14.54 -10.01
C ALA A 22 6.96 13.67 -10.66
N THR A 23 7.39 14.06 -11.85
CA THR A 23 8.60 13.46 -12.46
C THR A 23 9.81 13.78 -11.59
N PRO A 24 10.62 12.77 -11.18
CA PRO A 24 11.70 13.00 -10.24
C PRO A 24 12.80 13.90 -10.84
N PRO A 25 13.20 14.98 -10.14
CA PRO A 25 14.32 15.81 -10.57
C PRO A 25 15.66 15.08 -10.39
N LYS A 26 16.70 15.55 -11.08
CA LYS A 26 18.08 15.00 -11.01
C LYS A 26 18.67 14.97 -9.57
N ARG A 27 18.17 15.80 -8.65
CA ARG A 27 18.53 15.76 -7.21
C ARG A 27 17.29 16.00 -6.34
N LEU A 28 16.86 14.96 -5.62
CA LEU A 28 15.69 14.98 -4.73
C LEU A 28 15.90 15.81 -3.46
N GLY A 29 17.09 15.78 -2.87
CA GLY A 29 17.39 16.49 -1.62
C GLY A 29 17.20 15.61 -0.38
N THR A 30 16.87 16.22 0.74
CA THR A 30 16.63 15.51 2.01
C THR A 30 15.16 15.11 2.10
N PHE A 31 14.89 13.93 2.65
CA PHE A 31 13.53 13.43 2.87
C PHE A 31 13.02 13.84 4.25
N TYR A 32 11.78 14.31 4.28
CA TYR A 32 11.08 14.71 5.49
C TYR A 32 9.70 14.05 5.52
N ALA A 33 9.29 13.55 6.68
CA ALA A 33 7.88 13.34 6.99
C ALA A 33 7.30 14.67 7.46
N VAL A 34 6.17 15.08 6.90
CA VAL A 34 5.59 16.42 7.07
C VAL A 34 4.12 16.28 7.40
N ALA A 35 3.68 16.96 8.46
CA ALA A 35 2.28 16.98 8.88
C ALA A 35 1.91 18.35 9.46
N ALA A 36 0.63 18.71 9.37
CA ALA A 36 0.10 19.88 10.07
C ALA A 36 0.12 19.64 11.58
N ASN A 37 0.40 20.68 12.36
CA ASN A 37 0.43 20.60 13.83
C ASN A 37 -0.79 21.25 14.50
N GLY A 38 -1.79 21.63 13.72
CA GLY A 38 -3.04 22.23 14.22
C GLY A 38 -2.94 23.71 14.60
N ILE A 39 -1.82 24.38 14.36
CA ILE A 39 -1.69 25.82 14.61
C ILE A 39 -2.43 26.60 13.51
N VAL A 40 -3.32 27.51 13.93
CA VAL A 40 -3.98 28.47 13.04
C VAL A 40 -3.08 29.69 12.85
N CYS A 41 -2.82 30.07 11.60
CA CYS A 41 -1.95 31.20 11.31
C CYS A 41 -2.67 32.55 11.43
N ILE A 42 -2.15 33.44 12.28
CA ILE A 42 -2.63 34.83 12.43
C ILE A 42 -1.73 35.80 11.66
N THR A 43 -0.41 35.62 11.72
CA THR A 43 0.56 36.52 11.11
C THR A 43 1.77 35.76 10.60
N HIS A 44 2.08 35.89 9.31
CA HIS A 44 3.19 35.19 8.67
C HIS A 44 4.56 35.68 9.18
N PRO A 45 5.57 34.79 9.30
CA PRO A 45 5.51 33.33 9.18
C PRO A 45 4.91 32.64 10.41
N CYS A 46 4.10 31.59 10.18
CA CYS A 46 3.45 30.81 11.23
C CYS A 46 3.87 29.35 11.13
N ASN A 47 4.39 28.75 12.19
CA ASN A 47 4.85 27.37 12.12
C ASN A 47 3.69 26.36 12.18
N THR A 48 2.90 26.24 11.12
CA THR A 48 1.71 25.38 11.03
C THR A 48 2.04 23.94 10.66
N ILE A 49 3.28 23.67 10.27
CA ILE A 49 3.74 22.38 9.79
C ILE A 49 4.88 21.88 10.67
N THR A 50 4.87 20.59 11.00
CA THR A 50 6.01 19.90 11.61
C THR A 50 6.72 19.07 10.56
N GLN A 51 8.02 19.28 10.40
CA GLN A 51 8.89 18.46 9.56
C GLN A 51 9.76 17.56 10.42
N THR A 52 9.87 16.29 10.04
CA THR A 52 10.76 15.30 10.67
C THR A 52 11.69 14.75 9.62
N ARG A 53 13.00 14.93 9.80
CA ARG A 53 13.97 14.42 8.83
C ARG A 53 14.03 12.90 8.91
N LEU A 54 13.78 12.22 7.78
CA LEU A 54 13.87 10.76 7.70
C LEU A 54 15.33 10.30 7.72
N ASN A 55 15.55 9.07 8.20
CA ASN A 55 16.88 8.47 8.36
C ASN A 55 17.84 9.31 9.23
N SER A 56 17.29 10.05 10.20
CA SER A 56 18.03 10.90 11.12
C SER A 56 17.44 10.77 12.52
N ARG A 57 18.27 10.99 13.55
CA ARG A 57 17.84 11.08 14.96
C ARG A 57 17.57 12.52 15.40
N GLN A 58 17.55 13.46 14.45
CA GLN A 58 17.27 14.86 14.73
C GLN A 58 15.81 15.02 15.16
N PRO A 59 15.52 15.92 16.12
CA PRO A 59 14.15 16.20 16.53
C PRO A 59 13.37 16.81 15.37
N SER A 60 12.05 16.64 15.42
CA SER A 60 11.12 17.31 14.51
C SER A 60 11.21 18.83 14.71
N LEU A 61 11.11 19.58 13.61
CA LEU A 61 11.20 21.02 13.61
C LEU A 61 9.90 21.64 13.08
N PRO A 62 9.40 22.71 13.72
CA PRO A 62 8.26 23.45 13.21
C PRO A 62 8.70 24.36 12.05
N VAL A 63 7.94 24.38 10.95
CA VAL A 63 8.20 25.19 9.75
C VAL A 63 6.95 25.98 9.34
N ALA A 64 7.18 27.13 8.71
CA ALA A 64 6.16 28.10 8.33
C ALA A 64 5.15 27.59 7.30
N GLY A 65 5.53 26.55 6.54
CA GLY A 65 4.73 26.02 5.45
C GLY A 65 5.48 25.02 4.59
N LEU A 66 4.76 24.53 3.57
CA LEU A 66 5.24 23.60 2.55
C LEU A 66 4.92 24.17 1.16
N GLN A 67 5.96 24.52 0.40
CA GLN A 67 5.80 24.99 -0.98
C GLN A 67 5.84 23.82 -1.97
N VAL A 68 4.72 23.55 -2.63
CA VAL A 68 4.59 22.53 -3.70
C VAL A 68 4.38 23.11 -5.10
N ALA A 69 4.16 24.43 -5.22
CA ALA A 69 3.80 25.08 -6.48
C ALA A 69 4.80 24.83 -7.62
N ARG A 70 6.11 24.70 -7.30
CA ARG A 70 7.16 24.43 -8.29
C ARG A 70 7.08 23.07 -8.97
N LEU A 71 6.26 22.16 -8.44
CA LEU A 71 6.05 20.82 -8.96
C LEU A 71 4.97 20.77 -10.05
N ASN A 72 4.21 21.86 -10.25
CA ASN A 72 3.10 21.93 -11.21
C ASN A 72 2.13 20.75 -11.08
N LEU A 73 1.82 20.35 -9.84
CA LEU A 73 0.87 19.28 -9.56
C LEU A 73 -0.55 19.71 -9.93
N GLY A 74 -1.32 18.80 -10.52
CA GLY A 74 -2.72 19.05 -10.83
C GLY A 74 -3.57 19.29 -9.56
N VAL A 75 -4.75 19.90 -9.74
CA VAL A 75 -5.63 20.30 -8.62
C VAL A 75 -5.97 19.13 -7.70
N ALA A 76 -6.30 17.96 -8.26
CA ALA A 76 -6.64 16.77 -7.49
C ALA A 76 -5.51 16.31 -6.55
N VAL A 77 -4.25 16.40 -7.00
CA VAL A 77 -3.09 16.01 -6.19
C VAL A 77 -2.85 17.05 -5.08
N ASN A 78 -3.01 18.35 -5.38
CA ASN A 78 -2.86 19.40 -4.36
C ASN A 78 -3.91 19.28 -3.24
N GLU A 79 -5.14 18.88 -3.60
CA GLU A 79 -6.19 18.61 -2.62
C GLU A 79 -5.84 17.40 -1.75
N GLN A 80 -5.37 16.30 -2.35
CA GLN A 80 -4.90 15.13 -1.60
C GLN A 80 -3.75 15.46 -0.64
N ILE A 81 -2.79 16.30 -1.06
CA ILE A 81 -1.70 16.76 -0.19
C ILE A 81 -2.27 17.50 1.02
N SER A 82 -3.18 18.43 0.79
CA SER A 82 -3.82 19.23 1.86
C SER A 82 -4.54 18.33 2.86
N THR A 83 -5.37 17.39 2.39
CA THR A 83 -6.07 16.42 3.25
C THR A 83 -5.10 15.53 4.03
N ARG A 84 -4.02 15.07 3.39
CA ARG A 84 -3.04 14.19 4.03
C ARG A 84 -2.17 14.91 5.04
N LEU A 85 -1.84 16.18 4.84
CA LEU A 85 -1.13 16.97 5.84
C LEU A 85 -1.88 17.02 7.17
N GLU A 86 -3.21 17.06 7.14
CA GLU A 86 -4.05 17.01 8.35
C GLU A 86 -4.19 15.58 8.90
N ASN A 87 -4.23 14.57 8.02
CA ASN A 87 -4.55 13.17 8.37
C ASN A 87 -3.50 12.18 7.87
N GLY A 88 -2.39 12.06 8.61
CA GLY A 88 -1.37 11.02 8.40
C GLY A 88 -0.10 11.46 7.67
N GLY A 89 0.03 12.75 7.35
CA GLY A 89 1.22 13.36 6.78
C GLY A 89 1.52 12.95 5.34
N VAL A 90 2.56 13.59 4.80
CA VAL A 90 3.14 13.33 3.49
C VAL A 90 4.66 13.22 3.60
N ILE A 91 5.29 12.49 2.68
CA ILE A 91 6.75 12.50 2.55
C ILE A 91 7.14 13.54 1.51
N VAL A 92 8.13 14.37 1.82
CA VAL A 92 8.62 15.43 0.95
C VAL A 92 10.13 15.28 0.80
N ALA A 93 10.61 15.27 -0.44
CA ALA A 93 12.03 15.49 -0.72
C ALA A 93 12.25 16.97 -1.05
N GLY A 94 13.15 17.63 -0.33
CA GLY A 94 13.32 19.07 -0.49
C GLY A 94 14.41 19.67 0.38
N HIS A 95 14.27 20.97 0.64
CA HIS A 95 15.13 21.77 1.50
C HIS A 95 14.34 22.93 2.10
N SER A 96 14.67 23.30 3.33
CA SER A 96 14.07 24.47 3.98
C SER A 96 14.77 25.75 3.54
N VAL A 97 14.00 26.80 3.29
CA VAL A 97 14.50 28.16 3.00
C VAL A 97 14.04 29.11 4.10
N PRO A 98 14.85 30.10 4.51
CA PRO A 98 14.43 31.07 5.51
C PRO A 98 13.32 31.97 4.94
N VAL A 99 12.37 32.34 5.80
CA VAL A 99 11.30 33.29 5.52
C VAL A 99 11.17 34.28 6.68
N THR A 100 10.92 35.54 6.35
CA THR A 100 10.83 36.62 7.34
C THR A 100 9.54 37.38 7.12
N GLY A 101 8.89 37.78 8.21
CA GLY A 101 7.66 38.56 8.18
C GLY A 101 7.39 39.26 9.51
N PRO A 102 6.20 39.85 9.67
CA PRO A 102 5.86 40.58 10.89
C PRO A 102 5.88 39.74 12.17
N ALA A 103 5.74 38.41 12.06
CA ALA A 103 5.86 37.48 13.19
C ALA A 103 7.31 37.04 13.50
N GLY A 104 8.31 37.55 12.77
CA GLY A 104 9.72 37.23 12.93
C GLY A 104 10.28 36.36 11.80
N GLU A 105 11.25 35.52 12.12
CA GLU A 105 11.93 34.63 11.19
C GLU A 105 11.51 33.18 11.40
N SER A 106 11.34 32.45 10.31
CA SER A 106 11.10 31.01 10.30
C SER A 106 11.72 30.40 9.03
N SER A 107 11.40 29.15 8.75
CA SER A 107 11.79 28.48 7.51
C SER A 107 10.58 27.82 6.87
N GLU A 108 10.58 27.74 5.55
CA GLU A 108 9.54 27.09 4.76
C GLU A 108 10.15 25.94 3.97
N LEU A 109 9.46 24.79 3.90
CA LEU A 109 9.97 23.63 3.19
C LEU A 109 9.65 23.74 1.70
N VAL A 110 10.66 23.85 0.84
CA VAL A 110 10.48 23.87 -0.61
C VAL A 110 10.58 22.45 -1.15
N ALA A 111 9.44 21.91 -1.59
CA ALA A 111 9.35 20.57 -2.15
C ALA A 111 9.98 20.50 -3.54
N ARG A 112 10.81 19.47 -3.74
CA ARG A 112 11.30 19.00 -5.05
C ARG A 112 10.59 17.75 -5.51
N GLN A 113 10.00 17.01 -4.58
CA GLN A 113 9.12 15.89 -4.83
C GLN A 113 8.19 15.73 -3.63
N VAL A 114 6.95 15.33 -3.88
CA VAL A 114 6.00 14.93 -2.85
C VAL A 114 5.61 13.48 -3.09
N TYR A 115 5.48 12.73 -2.00
CA TYR A 115 5.03 11.36 -2.02
C TYR A 115 3.76 11.23 -1.18
N LEU A 116 2.75 10.63 -1.78
CA LEU A 116 1.48 10.29 -1.14
C LEU A 116 1.46 8.79 -0.85
N PRO A 117 0.76 8.34 0.20
CA PRO A 117 0.66 6.91 0.49
C PRO A 117 -0.04 6.20 -0.67
N VAL A 118 0.45 5.03 -1.04
CA VAL A 118 -0.24 4.14 -1.97
C VAL A 118 -1.38 3.51 -1.18
N ALA A 119 -2.62 3.75 -1.61
CA ALA A 119 -3.77 3.06 -1.02
C ALA A 119 -3.63 1.55 -1.23
N ASP A 120 -4.06 0.73 -0.27
CA ASP A 120 -4.01 -0.73 -0.35
C ASP A 120 -4.66 -1.28 -1.64
N SER A 121 -5.63 -0.56 -2.21
CA SER A 121 -6.31 -0.91 -3.47
C SER A 121 -5.47 -0.68 -4.74
N GLN A 122 -4.38 0.07 -4.66
CA GLN A 122 -3.41 0.30 -5.76
C GLN A 122 -2.13 -0.52 -5.58
N ALA A 123 -1.96 -1.19 -4.44
CA ALA A 123 -1.00 -2.27 -4.27
C ALA A 123 -1.50 -3.54 -4.98
N GLN A 124 -1.70 -3.45 -6.31
CA GLN A 124 -1.69 -4.65 -7.14
C GLN A 124 -0.25 -5.16 -7.18
N LEU A 125 0.19 -5.79 -6.08
CA LEU A 125 1.10 -6.91 -6.23
C LEU A 125 0.42 -7.83 -7.24
N THR A 126 1.08 -8.08 -8.36
CA THR A 126 0.64 -9.11 -9.31
C THR A 126 0.79 -10.45 -8.59
N PHE A 127 -0.19 -10.77 -7.76
CA PHE A 127 -0.31 -12.02 -7.06
C PHE A 127 -0.53 -13.08 -8.14
N MET A 128 0.56 -13.70 -8.58
CA MET A 128 0.47 -14.84 -9.48
C MET A 128 -0.18 -15.97 -8.69
N CYS A 129 -1.42 -16.23 -9.06
CA CYS A 129 -2.21 -17.29 -8.49
C CYS A 129 -2.38 -18.34 -9.58
N ASN A 130 -1.79 -19.51 -9.40
CA ASN A 130 -2.05 -20.68 -10.22
C ASN A 130 -2.18 -21.91 -9.31
N SER A 131 -2.49 -23.06 -9.90
CA SER A 131 -2.66 -24.32 -9.15
C SER A 131 -1.39 -24.82 -8.44
N SER A 132 -0.22 -24.21 -8.68
CA SER A 132 1.09 -24.60 -8.12
C SER A 132 1.69 -23.55 -7.17
N GLN A 133 1.27 -22.29 -7.28
CA GLN A 133 1.72 -21.15 -6.49
C GLN A 133 0.49 -20.31 -6.14
N SER A 134 -0.02 -20.51 -4.93
CA SER A 134 -1.16 -19.76 -4.39
C SER A 134 -0.66 -18.64 -3.48
N ILE A 135 -0.08 -17.60 -4.07
CA ILE A 135 0.32 -16.39 -3.33
C ILE A 135 -0.88 -15.44 -3.33
N CYS A 136 -1.87 -15.68 -2.47
CA CYS A 136 -2.96 -14.73 -2.24
C CYS A 136 -2.81 -14.03 -0.87
N PRO A 137 -3.32 -12.80 -0.72
CA PRO A 137 -3.42 -12.13 0.57
C PRO A 137 -4.13 -12.98 1.63
N ALA A 138 -3.87 -12.69 2.91
CA ALA A 138 -4.56 -13.35 4.01
C ALA A 138 -6.09 -13.20 3.86
N GLY A 139 -6.83 -14.29 4.07
CA GLY A 139 -8.29 -14.32 3.90
C GLY A 139 -8.76 -14.50 2.45
N GLN A 140 -7.87 -14.63 1.48
CA GLN A 140 -8.20 -14.95 0.08
C GLN A 140 -7.72 -16.36 -0.31
N PHE A 141 -8.25 -16.88 -1.40
CA PHE A 141 -7.83 -18.15 -2.00
C PHE A 141 -7.69 -18.04 -3.52
N CYS A 142 -6.99 -19.00 -4.11
CA CYS A 142 -6.82 -19.08 -5.54
C CYS A 142 -8.06 -19.65 -6.23
N ASN A 143 -8.82 -18.80 -6.92
CA ASN A 143 -9.94 -19.26 -7.72
C ASN A 143 -9.50 -19.47 -9.17
N THR A 144 -9.15 -20.70 -9.54
CA THR A 144 -8.90 -21.11 -10.92
C THR A 144 -10.20 -21.56 -11.59
N PRO A 145 -10.27 -21.57 -12.94
CA PRO A 145 -11.35 -22.25 -13.66
C PRO A 145 -11.55 -23.68 -13.18
N ALA A 146 -12.80 -24.16 -13.24
CA ALA A 146 -13.14 -25.54 -12.88
C ALA A 146 -12.32 -26.54 -13.71
N GLY A 147 -11.80 -27.58 -13.06
CA GLY A 147 -11.01 -28.65 -13.69
C GLY A 147 -9.56 -28.26 -13.95
N ALA A 148 -9.10 -27.10 -13.48
CA ALA A 148 -7.72 -26.65 -13.66
C ALA A 148 -6.75 -27.16 -12.58
N CYS A 149 -7.14 -28.16 -11.81
CA CYS A 149 -6.33 -28.72 -10.72
C CYS A 149 -4.97 -29.21 -11.25
N GLY A 150 -3.87 -28.73 -10.66
CA GLY A 150 -2.51 -29.13 -11.03
C GLY A 150 -1.92 -28.51 -12.31
N ASN A 151 -2.67 -27.66 -13.04
CA ASN A 151 -2.16 -26.96 -14.22
C ASN A 151 -1.49 -25.63 -13.87
N ALA A 152 -0.15 -25.58 -13.83
CA ALA A 152 0.61 -24.39 -13.45
C ALA A 152 0.43 -23.21 -14.43
N GLU A 153 0.02 -23.49 -15.67
CA GLU A 153 -0.24 -22.51 -16.71
C GLU A 153 -1.60 -21.82 -16.55
N THR A 154 -2.51 -22.41 -15.76
CA THR A 154 -3.82 -21.82 -15.53
C THR A 154 -3.73 -20.76 -14.44
N VAL A 155 -3.84 -19.51 -14.87
CA VAL A 155 -3.93 -18.35 -13.98
C VAL A 155 -5.32 -18.31 -13.35
N GLY A 156 -5.36 -18.23 -12.02
CA GLY A 156 -6.54 -17.99 -11.21
C GLY A 156 -6.61 -16.55 -10.71
N THR A 157 -7.74 -16.21 -10.11
CA THR A 157 -7.96 -14.91 -9.48
C THR A 157 -8.03 -15.09 -7.96
N CYS A 158 -7.27 -14.29 -7.22
CA CYS A 158 -7.40 -14.26 -5.77
C CYS A 158 -8.79 -13.73 -5.39
N THR A 159 -9.56 -14.57 -4.70
CA THR A 159 -10.94 -14.28 -4.31
C THR A 159 -11.07 -14.38 -2.80
N THR A 160 -11.85 -13.48 -2.18
CA THR A 160 -12.10 -13.50 -0.73
C THR A 160 -12.83 -14.77 -0.31
N LYS A 161 -12.36 -15.39 0.78
CA LYS A 161 -13.03 -16.55 1.38
C LYS A 161 -14.34 -16.10 2.04
N PRO A 162 -15.49 -16.72 1.70
CA PRO A 162 -16.73 -16.48 2.43
C PRO A 162 -16.60 -16.90 3.90
N GLU A 163 -17.00 -16.04 4.82
CA GLU A 163 -17.04 -16.35 6.27
C GLU A 163 -18.35 -17.05 6.67
N ILE A 164 -19.42 -16.80 5.91
CA ILE A 164 -20.76 -17.32 6.19
C ILE A 164 -21.26 -18.02 4.94
N CYS A 165 -21.67 -19.28 5.10
CA CYS A 165 -22.23 -20.10 4.02
C CYS A 165 -23.61 -20.62 4.40
N THR A 166 -24.50 -20.75 3.41
CA THR A 166 -25.77 -21.43 3.61
C THR A 166 -25.54 -22.93 3.81
N MET A 167 -26.50 -23.60 4.45
CA MET A 167 -26.48 -25.05 4.67
C MET A 167 -27.15 -25.83 3.54
N ASP A 168 -27.34 -25.21 2.38
CA ASP A 168 -27.95 -25.85 1.22
C ASP A 168 -27.01 -26.93 0.67
N TYR A 169 -27.55 -28.12 0.43
CA TYR A 169 -26.77 -29.25 -0.06
C TYR A 169 -26.75 -29.26 -1.60
N ASN A 170 -25.64 -28.80 -2.17
CA ASN A 170 -25.34 -28.76 -3.61
C ASN A 170 -23.87 -29.17 -3.81
N PRO A 171 -23.54 -30.47 -3.73
CA PRO A 171 -22.17 -30.92 -3.52
C PRO A 171 -21.24 -30.56 -4.68
N VAL A 172 -19.98 -30.27 -4.34
CA VAL A 172 -18.88 -29.98 -5.29
C VAL A 172 -17.60 -30.69 -4.87
N CYS A 173 -16.75 -31.02 -5.84
CA CYS A 173 -15.43 -31.61 -5.60
C CYS A 173 -14.36 -30.50 -5.65
N GLY A 174 -13.51 -30.43 -4.62
CA GLY A 174 -12.36 -29.55 -4.58
C GLY A 174 -11.13 -30.16 -5.24
N CYS A 175 -10.18 -29.32 -5.68
CA CYS A 175 -8.88 -29.79 -6.17
C CYS A 175 -8.03 -30.54 -5.11
N ASP A 176 -8.47 -30.55 -3.86
CA ASP A 176 -7.91 -31.36 -2.76
C ASP A 176 -8.49 -32.77 -2.69
N GLY A 177 -9.42 -33.13 -3.59
CA GLY A 177 -10.11 -34.42 -3.61
C GLY A 177 -11.20 -34.56 -2.54
N GLN A 178 -11.59 -33.47 -1.85
CA GLN A 178 -12.65 -33.50 -0.86
C GLN A 178 -13.98 -33.03 -1.44
N THR A 179 -15.06 -33.70 -1.03
CA THR A 179 -16.43 -33.26 -1.34
C THR A 179 -16.90 -32.24 -0.33
N TYR A 180 -17.35 -31.09 -0.81
CA TYR A 180 -17.93 -30.02 -0.01
C TYR A 180 -19.44 -30.00 -0.18
N GLY A 181 -20.18 -29.70 0.90
CA GLY A 181 -21.64 -29.68 0.88
C GLY A 181 -22.23 -28.63 -0.08
N ASN A 182 -21.50 -27.55 -0.34
CA ASN A 182 -21.78 -26.59 -1.40
C ASN A 182 -20.52 -25.81 -1.81
N ASP A 183 -20.64 -25.02 -2.87
CA ASP A 183 -19.53 -24.22 -3.40
C ASP A 183 -19.04 -23.16 -2.40
N CYS A 184 -19.92 -22.59 -1.58
CA CYS A 184 -19.50 -21.64 -0.55
C CYS A 184 -18.59 -22.29 0.48
N ALA A 185 -18.95 -23.48 0.98
CA ALA A 185 -18.15 -24.23 1.95
C ALA A 185 -16.75 -24.55 1.39
N ARG A 186 -16.66 -24.92 0.11
CA ARG A 186 -15.38 -25.10 -0.61
C ARG A 186 -14.55 -23.82 -0.64
N GLN A 187 -15.15 -22.71 -1.03
CA GLN A 187 -14.47 -21.40 -1.08
C GLN A 187 -13.99 -20.94 0.30
N SER A 188 -14.79 -21.20 1.34
CA SER A 188 -14.45 -20.88 2.74
C SER A 188 -13.21 -21.67 3.21
N ALA A 189 -13.11 -22.94 2.82
CA ALA A 189 -11.90 -23.74 3.03
C ALA A 189 -10.70 -23.23 2.19
N GLY A 190 -10.95 -22.46 1.14
CA GLY A 190 -9.94 -21.87 0.27
C GLY A 190 -9.39 -22.82 -0.78
N VAL A 191 -10.21 -23.79 -1.21
CA VAL A 191 -9.84 -24.82 -2.19
C VAL A 191 -10.43 -24.46 -3.54
N ALA A 192 -9.69 -24.64 -4.64
CA ALA A 192 -10.21 -24.42 -6.00
C ALA A 192 -11.23 -25.48 -6.44
N LEU A 193 -12.13 -25.15 -7.36
CA LEU A 193 -13.15 -26.09 -7.84
C LEU A 193 -12.53 -27.06 -8.85
N ASP A 194 -12.70 -28.35 -8.62
CA ASP A 194 -12.42 -29.35 -9.65
C ASP A 194 -13.64 -29.50 -10.55
N HIS A 195 -14.71 -30.12 -10.05
CA HIS A 195 -15.95 -30.28 -10.80
C HIS A 195 -17.19 -30.14 -9.89
N ARG A 196 -18.35 -29.98 -10.52
CA ARG A 196 -19.65 -30.02 -9.82
C ARG A 196 -20.00 -31.47 -9.49
N GLY A 197 -20.74 -31.67 -8.41
CA GLY A 197 -21.03 -33.00 -7.86
C GLY A 197 -20.00 -33.43 -6.81
N ALA A 198 -20.30 -34.52 -6.11
CA ALA A 198 -19.34 -35.13 -5.19
C ALA A 198 -18.16 -35.72 -5.96
N CYS A 199 -16.99 -35.83 -5.32
CA CYS A 199 -15.83 -36.52 -5.88
C CYS A 199 -16.14 -38.01 -6.10
N GLU A 200 -15.51 -38.61 -7.11
CA GLU A 200 -15.63 -40.03 -7.47
C GLU A 200 -14.62 -40.92 -6.73
#